data_AF-A0A151BY85-F1
#
_entry.id   AF-A0A151BY85-F1
#
_cell.length_a   1.000
_cell.length_b   1.000
_cell.length_c   1.000
_cell.angle_alpha   90.00
_cell.angle_beta   90.00
_cell.angle_gamma   90.00
#
_symmetry.space_group_name_H-M   'P 1'
#
loop_
_entity.id
_entity.type
_entity.pdbx_description
1 polymer ?
#
loop_
_entity_poly.entity_id
_entity_poly.type
_entity_poly.pdbx_seq_one_letter_code
_entity_poly.pdbx_strand_id
1 'polypeptide(L)'
;MTDAVLSPDGRYRYLLTRRWADGPVATFVMLNPSTADAAQDDPTIRRCIAFAKRENCGGLAVVNLFAYRATKPSELSQVVDPVGPENDSWLRTTLSGNGLVIAAWGMHGPGDLAEAVVRLAGERLRALGVTKDGRPRHPLYVRGDAPLVPWPVAP
;
A
#
# COMPACT_ATOMS: atom_id res chain seq x y z
N MET A 1 11.44 11.83 -9.07
CA MET A 1 10.67 11.14 -10.14
C MET A 1 9.35 10.67 -9.56
N THR A 2 8.26 10.83 -10.32
CA THR A 2 6.90 10.47 -9.95
C THR A 2 6.34 9.64 -11.09
N ASP A 3 5.85 8.44 -10.81
CA ASP A 3 5.32 7.55 -11.84
C ASP A 3 4.11 6.77 -11.33
N ALA A 4 3.23 6.34 -12.25
CA ALA A 4 2.09 5.49 -11.97
C ALA A 4 1.87 4.50 -13.12
N VAL A 5 1.73 3.22 -12.77
CA VAL A 5 1.39 2.17 -13.72
C VAL A 5 -0.10 1.92 -13.66
N LEU A 6 -0.77 2.17 -14.78
CA LEU A 6 -2.21 2.01 -14.96
C LEU A 6 -2.50 0.93 -16.01
N SER A 7 -3.67 0.30 -15.93
CA SER A 7 -4.20 -0.47 -17.05
C SER A 7 -4.46 0.42 -18.28
N PRO A 8 -4.52 -0.14 -19.51
CA PRO A 8 -4.77 0.65 -20.73
C PRO A 8 -6.07 1.47 -20.69
N ASP A 9 -7.10 0.96 -20.01
CA ASP A 9 -8.38 1.65 -19.82
C ASP A 9 -8.40 2.60 -18.60
N GLY A 10 -7.29 2.68 -17.87
CA GLY A 10 -7.13 3.51 -16.69
C GLY A 10 -7.95 3.11 -15.48
N ARG A 11 -8.66 1.97 -15.51
CA ARG A 11 -9.52 1.51 -14.40
C ARG A 11 -8.71 0.95 -13.23
N TYR A 12 -7.56 0.37 -13.50
CA TYR A 12 -6.68 -0.21 -12.50
C TYR A 12 -5.42 0.61 -12.33
N ARG A 13 -4.94 0.76 -11.09
CA ARG A 13 -3.61 1.29 -10.76
C ARG A 13 -2.83 0.23 -10.01
N TYR A 14 -1.84 -0.32 -10.69
CA TYR A 14 -1.02 -1.40 -10.15
C TYR A 14 0.11 -0.89 -9.25
N LEU A 15 0.69 0.26 -9.60
CA LEU A 15 1.81 0.84 -8.87
C LEU A 15 1.77 2.36 -8.91
N LEU A 16 2.15 2.98 -7.81
CA LEU A 16 2.48 4.40 -7.71
C LEU A 16 3.87 4.53 -7.09
N THR A 17 4.77 5.30 -7.70
CA THR A 17 6.10 5.55 -7.14
C THR A 17 6.40 7.03 -6.97
N ARG A 18 7.22 7.34 -5.97
CA ARG A 18 7.82 8.65 -5.75
C ARG A 18 9.28 8.47 -5.36
N ARG A 19 10.17 9.29 -5.90
CA ARG A 19 11.59 9.33 -5.58
C ARG A 19 12.02 10.76 -5.32
N TRP A 20 12.58 11.02 -4.15
CA TRP A 20 13.07 12.35 -3.73
C TRP A 20 14.54 12.37 -3.32
N ALA A 21 15.15 11.21 -3.03
CA ALA A 21 16.57 11.08 -2.72
C ALA A 21 17.06 9.67 -3.06
N ASP A 22 18.36 9.45 -2.94
CA ASP A 22 18.93 8.10 -3.00
C ASP A 22 18.60 7.27 -1.76
N GLY A 23 18.86 5.96 -1.81
CA GLY A 23 18.59 5.02 -0.72
C GLY A 23 17.35 4.14 -0.92
N PRO A 24 16.85 3.50 0.15
CA PRO A 24 15.80 2.48 0.05
C PRO A 24 14.43 3.07 -0.31
N VAL A 25 13.55 2.22 -0.79
CA VAL A 25 12.13 2.53 -1.04
C VAL A 25 11.28 1.85 0.04
N ALA A 26 10.39 2.62 0.66
CA ALA A 26 9.33 2.06 1.50
C ALA A 26 8.13 1.69 0.62
N THR A 27 7.71 0.42 0.67
CA THR A 27 6.54 -0.07 -0.04
C THR A 27 5.34 -0.11 0.90
N PHE A 28 4.28 0.62 0.57
CA PHE A 28 3.01 0.58 1.30
C PHE A 28 2.03 -0.30 0.53
N VAL A 29 1.45 -1.27 1.23
CA VAL A 29 0.37 -2.10 0.71
C VAL A 29 -0.94 -1.56 1.26
N MET A 30 -1.74 -0.96 0.39
CA MET A 30 -2.98 -0.27 0.73
C MET A 30 -4.21 -1.05 0.24
N LEU A 31 -5.41 -0.55 0.52
CA LEU A 31 -6.64 -1.27 0.18
C LEU A 31 -6.92 -1.20 -1.32
N ASN A 32 -7.16 0.01 -1.83
CA ASN A 32 -7.46 0.28 -3.21
C ASN A 32 -7.02 1.71 -3.57
N PRO A 33 -6.65 1.97 -4.83
CA PRO A 33 -6.31 3.30 -5.28
C PRO A 33 -7.56 4.18 -5.40
N SER A 34 -7.40 5.48 -5.14
CA SER A 34 -8.40 6.49 -5.47
C SER A 34 -8.34 6.85 -6.97
N THR A 35 -9.39 7.52 -7.47
CA THR A 35 -9.40 8.08 -8.83
C THR A 35 -8.59 9.37 -8.95
N ALA A 36 -8.02 9.89 -7.85
CA ALA A 36 -7.22 11.11 -7.86
C ALA A 36 -6.06 11.02 -8.86
N ASP A 37 -5.79 12.16 -9.51
CA ASP A 37 -4.79 12.30 -10.56
C ASP A 37 -3.39 11.91 -10.03
N ALA A 38 -2.66 11.11 -10.81
CA ALA A 38 -1.33 10.63 -10.44
C ALA A 38 -0.32 11.77 -10.19
N ALA A 39 -0.61 12.97 -10.71
CA ALA A 39 0.21 14.17 -10.57
C ALA A 39 0.13 14.85 -9.20
N GLN A 40 -0.98 14.70 -8.46
CA GLN A 40 -1.16 15.34 -7.14
C GLN A 40 -1.18 14.32 -6.01
N ASP A 41 -0.33 14.55 -5.02
CA ASP A 41 -0.30 13.69 -3.83
C ASP A 41 -1.51 13.99 -2.93
N ASP A 42 -2.45 13.05 -2.91
CA ASP A 42 -3.60 13.11 -2.01
C ASP A 42 -3.16 13.06 -0.52
N PRO A 43 -4.07 13.35 0.44
CA PRO A 43 -3.73 13.31 1.86
C PRO A 43 -3.09 11.99 2.31
N THR A 44 -3.49 10.86 1.72
CA THR A 44 -2.95 9.54 2.06
C THR A 44 -1.51 9.39 1.57
N ILE A 45 -1.23 9.74 0.32
CA ILE A 45 0.11 9.67 -0.26
C ILE A 45 1.06 10.60 0.50
N ARG A 46 0.63 11.81 0.87
CA ARG A 46 1.44 12.72 1.70
C ARG A 46 1.81 12.11 3.06
N ARG A 47 0.88 11.37 3.70
CA ARG A 47 1.19 10.62 4.94
C ARG A 47 2.20 9.51 4.67
N CYS A 48 2.04 8.72 3.62
CA CYS A 48 2.99 7.66 3.25
C CYS A 48 4.39 8.21 3.00
N ILE A 49 4.51 9.34 2.28
CA ILE A 49 5.79 10.03 2.05
C ILE A 49 6.42 10.48 3.38
N ALA A 50 5.63 11.07 4.28
CA ALA A 50 6.13 11.50 5.58
C ALA A 50 6.66 10.32 6.41
N PHE A 51 5.95 9.20 6.44
CA PHE A 51 6.42 7.98 7.10
C PHE A 51 7.66 7.41 6.43
N ALA A 52 7.70 7.31 5.09
CA ALA A 52 8.87 6.84 4.36
C ALA A 52 10.13 7.68 4.66
N LYS A 53 9.99 9.02 4.68
CA LYS A 53 11.09 9.92 5.04
C LYS A 53 11.56 9.73 6.48
N ARG A 54 10.63 9.54 7.42
CA ARG A 54 10.95 9.26 8.83
C ARG A 54 11.79 7.98 8.97
N GLU A 55 11.49 6.97 8.16
CA GLU A 55 12.24 5.71 8.11
C GLU A 55 13.48 5.79 7.19
N ASN A 56 13.99 6.99 6.91
CA ASN A 56 15.19 7.25 6.11
C ASN A 56 15.16 6.66 4.68
N CYS A 57 13.96 6.54 4.09
CA CYS A 57 13.81 6.10 2.71
C CYS A 57 13.98 7.27 1.73
N GLY A 58 14.59 6.98 0.57
CA GLY A 58 14.74 7.90 -0.56
C GLY A 58 13.54 7.91 -1.50
N GLY A 59 12.62 6.95 -1.34
CA GLY A 59 11.40 6.88 -2.13
C GLY A 59 10.27 6.07 -1.51
N LEU A 60 9.15 6.07 -2.22
CA LEU A 60 7.89 5.43 -1.91
C LEU A 60 7.44 4.56 -3.09
N ALA A 61 6.95 3.37 -2.80
CA ALA A 61 6.10 2.60 -3.69
C ALA A 61 4.75 2.35 -2.99
N VAL A 62 3.65 2.45 -3.74
CA VAL A 62 2.32 2.08 -3.25
C VAL A 62 1.71 1.07 -4.19
N VAL A 63 1.39 -0.09 -3.62
CA VAL A 63 0.63 -1.17 -4.24
C VAL A 63 -0.64 -1.39 -3.42
N ASN A 64 -1.62 -2.12 -3.96
CA ASN A 64 -2.93 -2.26 -3.34
C ASN A 64 -3.37 -3.73 -3.34
N LEU A 65 -4.20 -4.11 -2.36
CA LEU A 65 -4.88 -5.40 -2.38
C LEU A 65 -5.82 -5.50 -3.58
N PHE A 66 -6.48 -4.39 -3.90
CA PHE A 66 -7.31 -4.24 -5.09
C PHE A 66 -6.73 -3.15 -6.00
N ALA A 67 -6.44 -3.46 -7.26
CA ALA A 67 -5.93 -2.45 -8.19
C ALA A 67 -7.04 -1.52 -8.72
N TYR A 68 -8.32 -1.89 -8.59
CA TYR A 68 -9.41 -1.08 -9.14
C TYR A 68 -9.49 0.30 -8.46
N ARG A 69 -9.53 1.35 -9.28
CA ARG A 69 -9.61 2.74 -8.83
C ARG A 69 -11.02 3.09 -8.41
N ALA A 70 -11.19 3.33 -7.10
CA ALA A 70 -12.45 3.71 -6.50
C ALA A 70 -12.21 4.69 -5.35
N THR A 71 -13.07 5.71 -5.23
CA THR A 71 -12.96 6.67 -4.12
C THR A 71 -13.44 6.05 -2.82
N LYS A 72 -14.47 5.18 -2.88
CA LYS A 72 -15.03 4.51 -1.72
C LYS A 72 -14.79 3.00 -1.80
N PRO A 73 -14.28 2.36 -0.73
CA PRO A 73 -14.09 0.92 -0.70
C PRO A 73 -15.35 0.10 -0.97
N SER A 74 -16.54 0.63 -0.64
CA SER A 74 -17.82 -0.01 -0.91
C SER A 74 -18.08 -0.27 -2.39
N GLU A 75 -17.49 0.53 -3.28
CA GLU A 75 -17.66 0.40 -4.74
C GLU A 75 -16.98 -0.87 -5.27
N LEU A 76 -15.96 -1.39 -4.58
CA LEU A 76 -15.24 -2.62 -4.98
C LEU A 76 -16.18 -3.83 -5.05
N SER A 77 -17.23 -3.87 -4.24
CA SER A 77 -18.24 -4.94 -4.25
C SER A 77 -19.06 -5.01 -5.53
N GLN A 78 -19.06 -3.92 -6.32
CA GLN A 78 -19.82 -3.81 -7.57
C GLN A 78 -18.96 -4.10 -8.81
N VAL A 79 -17.67 -4.36 -8.62
CA VAL A 79 -16.72 -4.63 -9.69
C VAL A 79 -16.53 -6.14 -9.79
N VAL A 80 -16.58 -6.67 -11.02
CA VAL A 80 -16.44 -8.11 -11.27
C VAL A 80 -15.05 -8.61 -10.85
N ASP A 81 -14.00 -7.86 -11.17
CA ASP A 81 -12.62 -8.15 -10.80
C ASP A 81 -11.98 -6.92 -10.15
N PRO A 82 -12.20 -6.66 -8.85
CA PRO A 82 -11.61 -5.51 -8.18
C PRO A 82 -10.11 -5.69 -7.93
N VAL A 83 -9.62 -6.94 -7.89
CA VAL A 83 -8.20 -7.26 -7.72
C VAL A 83 -7.43 -6.74 -8.93
N GLY A 84 -7.95 -7.02 -10.13
CA GLY A 84 -7.40 -6.57 -11.39
C GLY A 84 -6.41 -7.56 -11.97
N PRO A 85 -6.33 -7.66 -13.31
CA PRO A 85 -5.73 -8.81 -13.99
C PRO A 85 -4.21 -8.95 -13.78
N GLU A 86 -3.50 -7.84 -13.57
CA GLU A 86 -2.04 -7.85 -13.39
C GLU A 86 -1.59 -7.57 -11.95
N ASN A 87 -2.52 -7.35 -11.02
CA ASN A 87 -2.19 -6.84 -9.69
C ASN A 87 -1.24 -7.78 -8.92
N ASP A 88 -1.45 -9.08 -9.01
CA ASP A 88 -0.59 -10.08 -8.38
C ASP A 88 0.85 -10.03 -8.89
N SER A 89 1.05 -9.78 -10.18
CA SER A 89 2.39 -9.64 -10.77
C SER A 89 3.11 -8.42 -10.22
N TRP A 90 2.39 -7.30 -10.12
CA TRP A 90 2.92 -6.05 -9.55
C TRP A 90 3.18 -6.16 -8.06
N LEU A 91 2.33 -6.84 -7.29
CA LEU A 91 2.56 -7.15 -5.88
C LEU A 91 3.85 -7.99 -5.71
N ARG A 92 3.99 -9.09 -6.46
CA ARG A 92 5.20 -9.94 -6.39
C ARG A 92 6.46 -9.17 -6.74
N THR A 93 6.44 -8.44 -7.85
CA THR A 93 7.59 -7.67 -8.35
C THR A 93 7.98 -6.55 -7.38
N THR A 94 7.00 -5.84 -6.81
CA THR A 94 7.30 -4.72 -5.89
C THR A 94 7.75 -5.22 -4.51
N LEU A 95 7.25 -6.39 -4.08
CA LEU A 95 7.58 -6.96 -2.77
C LEU A 95 8.82 -7.86 -2.77
N SER A 96 9.36 -8.25 -3.92
CA SER A 96 10.55 -9.12 -4.02
C SER A 96 11.86 -8.46 -3.60
N GLY A 97 11.90 -7.13 -3.48
CA GLY A 97 13.07 -6.40 -3.01
C GLY A 97 13.27 -6.48 -1.49
N ASN A 98 14.44 -6.05 -1.01
CA ASN A 98 14.79 -6.02 0.42
C ASN A 98 14.34 -4.75 1.16
N GLY A 99 13.41 -3.99 0.57
CA GLY A 99 12.89 -2.76 1.15
C GLY A 99 11.95 -2.98 2.33
N LEU A 100 11.69 -1.88 3.05
CA LEU A 100 10.68 -1.82 4.10
C LEU A 100 9.28 -1.99 3.48
N VAL A 101 8.49 -2.92 4.02
CA VAL A 101 7.10 -3.15 3.58
C VAL A 101 6.14 -2.81 4.71
N ILE A 102 5.14 -1.98 4.42
CA ILE A 102 4.19 -1.45 5.39
C ILE A 102 2.78 -1.86 4.97
N ALA A 103 2.14 -2.71 5.77
CA ALA A 103 0.72 -3.00 5.70
C ALA A 103 -0.08 -1.76 6.14
N ALA A 104 -1.01 -1.32 5.29
CA ALA A 104 -1.67 -0.02 5.42
C ALA A 104 -3.13 -0.02 4.88
N TRP A 105 -3.74 -1.19 4.68
CA TRP A 105 -5.05 -1.35 4.03
C TRP A 105 -6.27 -1.14 4.96
N GLY A 106 -6.07 -0.90 6.25
CA GLY A 106 -7.19 -0.61 7.16
C GLY A 106 -8.09 -1.83 7.44
N MET A 107 -9.34 -1.56 7.80
CA MET A 107 -10.28 -2.58 8.29
C MET A 107 -10.88 -3.49 7.20
N HIS A 108 -10.77 -3.11 5.93
CA HIS A 108 -11.50 -3.76 4.84
C HIS A 108 -10.63 -4.68 3.97
N GLY A 109 -9.40 -4.99 4.41
CA GLY A 109 -8.55 -5.94 3.69
C GLY A 109 -9.05 -7.38 3.83
N PRO A 110 -9.38 -8.07 2.71
CA PRO A 110 -9.72 -9.49 2.74
C PRO A 110 -8.60 -10.33 3.33
N GLY A 111 -8.95 -11.42 4.02
CA GLY A 111 -7.98 -12.28 4.71
C GLY A 111 -7.01 -12.98 3.78
N ASP A 112 -7.52 -13.54 2.68
CA ASP A 112 -6.75 -14.24 1.65
C ASP A 112 -5.74 -13.34 0.94
N LEU A 113 -6.13 -12.12 0.56
CA LEU A 113 -5.22 -11.14 -0.04
C LEU A 113 -4.17 -10.65 0.96
N ALA A 114 -4.56 -10.42 2.22
CA ALA A 114 -3.63 -10.07 3.29
C ALA A 114 -2.61 -11.18 3.53
N GLU A 115 -3.03 -12.44 3.59
CA GLU A 115 -2.14 -13.59 3.73
C GLU A 115 -1.17 -13.74 2.55
N ALA A 116 -1.61 -13.45 1.32
CA ALA A 116 -0.73 -13.43 0.16
C ALA A 116 0.41 -12.40 0.34
N VAL A 117 0.09 -11.22 0.85
CA VAL A 117 1.08 -10.19 1.18
C VAL A 117 2.01 -10.64 2.30
N VAL A 118 1.49 -11.29 3.36
CA VAL A 118 2.31 -11.87 4.43
C VAL A 118 3.33 -12.86 3.86
N ARG A 119 2.90 -13.78 2.98
CA ARG A 119 3.79 -14.76 2.36
C ARG A 119 4.88 -14.12 1.50
N LEU A 120 4.56 -13.04 0.79
CA LEU A 120 5.51 -12.34 -0.08
C LEU A 120 6.50 -11.47 0.69
N ALA A 121 6.02 -10.74 1.70
CA ALA A 121 6.84 -9.80 2.46
C ALA A 121 7.63 -10.47 3.60
N GLY A 122 7.09 -11.55 4.18
CA GLY A 122 7.69 -12.27 5.30
C GLY A 122 7.96 -11.37 6.49
N GLU A 123 9.10 -11.59 7.15
CA GLU A 123 9.53 -10.85 8.36
C GLU A 123 9.81 -9.36 8.13
N ARG A 124 9.76 -8.87 6.89
CA ARG A 124 9.91 -7.44 6.57
C ARG A 124 8.62 -6.67 6.74
N LEU A 125 7.48 -7.37 6.82
CA LEU A 125 6.19 -6.73 6.90
C LEU A 125 6.02 -6.04 8.26
N ARG A 126 5.70 -4.75 8.19
CA ARG A 126 5.44 -3.89 9.34
C ARG A 126 4.07 -3.26 9.21
N ALA A 127 3.57 -2.68 10.29
CA ALA A 127 2.40 -1.80 10.27
C ALA A 127 2.70 -0.51 11.03
N LEU A 128 2.00 0.56 10.69
CA LEU A 128 2.03 1.83 11.43
C LEU A 128 1.28 1.77 12.77
N GLY A 129 0.65 0.63 13.04
CA GLY A 129 -0.19 0.38 14.19
C GLY A 129 -1.27 -0.61 13.80
N VAL A 130 -1.86 -1.25 14.81
CA VAL A 130 -2.84 -2.31 14.64
C VAL A 130 -4.14 -1.90 15.34
N THR A 131 -5.27 -2.27 14.78
CA THR A 131 -6.59 -2.10 15.42
C THR A 131 -6.80 -3.17 16.49
N LYS A 132 -7.88 -3.06 17.26
CA LYS A 132 -8.25 -4.08 18.26
C LYS A 132 -8.47 -5.46 17.61
N ASP A 133 -8.95 -5.47 16.37
CA ASP A 133 -9.23 -6.69 15.60
C ASP A 133 -8.02 -7.19 14.78
N GLY A 134 -6.80 -6.76 15.13
CA GLY A 134 -5.57 -7.23 14.48
C GLY A 134 -5.30 -6.66 13.08
N ARG A 135 -6.08 -5.67 12.61
CA ARG A 135 -5.92 -5.11 11.25
C ARG A 135 -4.89 -3.97 11.22
N PRO A 136 -4.07 -3.84 10.16
CA PRO A 136 -3.14 -2.72 10.03
C PRO A 136 -3.91 -1.41 9.84
N ARG A 137 -3.48 -0.34 10.50
CA ARG A 137 -4.13 0.97 10.41
C ARG A 137 -3.82 1.67 9.10
N HIS A 138 -4.82 2.37 8.58
CA HIS A 138 -4.64 3.25 7.42
C HIS A 138 -3.80 4.50 7.80
N PRO A 139 -2.84 4.96 6.97
CA PRO A 139 -1.88 6.02 7.32
C PRO A 139 -2.49 7.37 7.74
N LEU A 140 -3.68 7.68 7.24
CA LEU A 140 -4.42 8.90 7.59
C LEU A 140 -4.76 9.00 9.08
N TYR A 141 -4.96 7.87 9.75
CA TYR A 141 -5.47 7.82 11.13
C TYR A 141 -4.40 7.46 12.16
N VAL A 142 -3.14 7.46 11.76
CA VAL A 142 -2.00 7.18 12.64
C VAL A 142 -1.24 8.46 12.92
N ARG A 143 -0.71 8.64 14.13
CA ARG A 143 0.16 9.79 14.46
C ARG A 143 1.48 9.73 13.69
N GLY A 144 2.07 10.88 13.38
CA GLY A 144 3.34 10.94 12.62
C GLY A 144 4.55 10.30 13.34
N ASP A 145 4.49 10.21 14.67
CA ASP A 145 5.53 9.66 15.54
C ASP A 145 5.30 8.18 15.93
N ALA A 146 4.21 7.55 15.47
CA ALA A 146 3.91 6.17 15.84
C ALA A 146 4.98 5.20 15.29
N PRO A 147 5.63 4.39 16.12
CA PRO A 147 6.67 3.47 15.67
C PRO A 147 6.08 2.40 14.74
N LEU A 148 6.90 1.89 13.83
CA LEU A 148 6.55 0.69 13.07
C LEU A 148 6.58 -0.52 14.00
N VAL A 149 5.58 -1.39 13.85
CA VAL A 149 5.48 -2.65 14.60
C VAL A 149 5.52 -3.83 13.63
N PRO A 150 6.06 -5.00 14.03
CA PRO A 150 5.90 -6.24 13.28
C PRO A 150 4.41 -6.54 13.01
N TRP A 151 4.11 -7.00 11.80
CA TRP A 151 2.76 -7.46 11.45
C TRP A 151 2.82 -8.66 10.47
N PRO A 152 2.01 -9.71 10.64
CA PRO A 152 0.96 -9.87 11.64
C PRO A 152 1.54 -9.99 13.06
N VAL A 153 0.80 -9.48 14.05
CA VAL A 153 1.16 -9.69 15.45
C VAL A 153 0.97 -11.18 15.71
N ALA A 154 2.01 -11.87 16.18
CA ALA A 154 1.88 -13.26 16.58
C ALA A 154 0.74 -13.37 17.62
N PRO A 155 -0.11 -14.42 17.53
CA PRO A 155 -1.17 -14.64 18.50
C PRO A 155 -0.64 -14.79 19.94
#